data_AF-A0A1B6KB21-F1
#
_entry.id   AF-A0A1B6KB21-F1
#
_cell.length_a   1.000
_cell.length_b   1.000
_cell.length_c   1.000
_cell.angle_alpha   90.00
_cell.angle_beta   90.00
_cell.angle_gamma   90.00
#
_symmetry.space_group_name_H-M   'P 1'
#
loop_
_entity.id
_entity.type
_entity.pdbx_description
1 polymer ?
#
loop_
_entity_poly.entity_id
_entity_poly.type
_entity_poly.pdbx_seq_one_letter_code
_entity_poly.pdbx_strand_id
1 'polypeptide(L)'
;SPDFNRNCIVRNNIMGMNWGPEECQGHFPMMRGQPVDIMIVCEHHGFKIAVNGQHYAVFEHRIPHNRVSHFAVDGDITLRSIEYGGGLLGGGMPMSGPMPMPGAVPMPGAMPMGGPMPVGASMPGYNPGYPVQGTMGPGYPRYPAGGHHG
;
A
#
# COMPACT_ATOMS: atom_id res chain seq x y z
N SER A 1 -16.70 14.11 -7.11
CA SER A 1 -17.19 15.29 -7.83
C SER A 1 -16.69 16.55 -7.16
N PRO A 2 -15.86 17.37 -7.82
CA PRO A 2 -15.43 18.67 -7.30
C PRO A 2 -16.60 19.65 -7.25
N ASP A 3 -16.82 20.29 -6.10
CA ASP A 3 -17.75 21.41 -5.92
C ASP A 3 -16.95 22.68 -5.58
N PHE A 4 -16.80 23.56 -6.57
CA PHE A 4 -16.08 24.82 -6.46
C PHE A 4 -16.84 25.91 -5.67
N ASN A 5 -18.13 25.73 -5.40
CA ASN A 5 -18.89 26.67 -4.56
C ASN A 5 -18.71 26.31 -3.08
N ARG A 6 -18.73 25.02 -2.77
CA ARG A 6 -18.49 24.48 -1.42
C ARG A 6 -17.01 24.30 -1.10
N ASN A 7 -16.12 24.47 -2.08
CA ASN A 7 -14.69 24.19 -1.98
C ASN A 7 -14.43 22.80 -1.37
N CYS A 8 -15.02 21.76 -1.97
CA CYS A 8 -14.75 20.39 -1.53
C CYS A 8 -14.86 19.39 -2.69
N ILE A 9 -14.34 18.19 -2.47
CA ILE A 9 -14.55 17.06 -3.39
C ILE A 9 -15.55 16.11 -2.74
N VAL A 10 -16.76 16.10 -3.27
CA VAL A 10 -17.85 15.20 -2.86
C VAL A 10 -17.55 13.79 -3.33
N ARG A 11 -17.56 12.83 -2.41
CA ARG A 11 -17.44 11.39 -2.65
C ARG A 11 -18.71 10.70 -2.16
N ASN A 12 -19.25 9.80 -2.97
CA ASN A 12 -20.48 9.09 -2.65
C ASN A 12 -20.58 7.79 -3.44
N ASN A 13 -21.57 6.95 -3.10
CA ASN A 13 -22.00 5.80 -3.87
C ASN A 13 -23.46 5.99 -4.32
N ILE A 14 -23.82 5.35 -5.43
CA ILE A 14 -25.20 5.25 -5.90
C ILE A 14 -25.58 3.77 -6.04
N MET A 15 -26.71 3.36 -5.48
CA MET A 15 -27.22 2.00 -5.57
C MET A 15 -28.72 2.02 -5.83
N GLY A 16 -29.18 1.34 -6.89
CA GLY A 16 -30.60 1.35 -7.27
C GLY A 16 -31.14 2.77 -7.48
N MET A 17 -30.35 3.65 -8.12
CA MET A 17 -30.64 5.08 -8.33
C MET A 17 -30.73 5.93 -7.05
N ASN A 18 -30.41 5.40 -5.87
CA ASN A 18 -30.39 6.14 -4.63
C ASN A 18 -28.95 6.49 -4.23
N TRP A 19 -28.72 7.77 -3.93
CA TRP A 19 -27.45 8.26 -3.40
C TRP A 19 -27.31 7.91 -1.93
N GLY A 20 -26.11 7.49 -1.54
CA GLY A 20 -25.74 7.30 -0.14
C GLY A 20 -25.39 8.64 0.55
N PRO A 21 -24.84 8.57 1.79
CA PRO A 21 -24.34 9.75 2.50
C PRO A 21 -23.12 10.36 1.81
N GLU A 22 -23.11 11.69 1.65
CA GLU A 22 -21.96 12.40 1.08
C GLU A 22 -20.75 12.45 2.04
N GLU A 23 -19.56 12.32 1.48
CA GLU A 23 -18.29 12.67 2.13
C GLU A 23 -17.65 13.87 1.41
N CYS A 24 -17.46 14.97 2.13
CA CYS A 24 -16.95 16.25 1.59
C CYS A 24 -15.88 16.84 2.53
N GLN A 25 -15.33 16.05 3.47
CA GLN A 25 -14.27 16.50 4.37
C GLN A 25 -12.92 16.59 3.63
N GLY A 26 -12.06 17.51 4.07
CA GLY A 26 -10.72 17.71 3.50
C GLY A 26 -10.57 19.09 2.86
N HIS A 27 -9.37 19.38 2.34
CA HIS A 27 -9.11 20.62 1.62
C HIS A 27 -9.67 20.56 0.18
N PHE A 28 -9.51 21.66 -0.58
CA PHE A 28 -9.86 21.70 -2.00
C PHE A 28 -8.60 21.94 -2.85
N PRO A 29 -8.03 20.90 -3.47
CA PRO A 29 -6.77 21.01 -4.22
C PRO A 29 -6.91 21.52 -5.66
N MET A 30 -8.10 21.93 -6.09
CA MET A 30 -8.38 22.24 -7.50
C MET A 30 -8.59 23.74 -7.72
N MET A 31 -8.13 24.21 -8.87
CA MET A 31 -8.36 25.58 -9.34
C MET A 31 -8.87 25.55 -10.78
N ARG A 32 -9.81 26.44 -11.11
CA ARG A 32 -10.37 26.52 -12.46
C ARG A 32 -9.28 26.87 -13.48
N GLY A 33 -9.28 26.15 -14.61
CA GLY A 33 -8.31 26.35 -15.69
C GLY A 33 -6.90 25.80 -15.42
N GLN A 34 -6.65 25.21 -14.25
CA GLN A 34 -5.36 24.59 -13.92
C GLN A 34 -5.41 23.07 -14.16
N PRO A 35 -4.28 22.46 -14.56
CA PRO A 35 -4.21 21.01 -14.67
C PRO A 35 -4.33 20.35 -13.29
N VAL A 36 -4.83 19.12 -13.28
CA VAL A 36 -4.94 18.31 -12.07
C VAL A 36 -4.58 16.87 -12.40
N ASP A 37 -3.77 16.25 -11.53
CA ASP A 37 -3.44 14.84 -11.59
C ASP A 37 -4.19 14.11 -10.47
N ILE A 38 -4.98 13.10 -10.83
CA ILE A 38 -5.76 12.31 -9.87
C ILE A 38 -5.33 10.85 -9.99
N MET A 39 -4.85 10.30 -8.87
CA MET A 39 -4.52 8.88 -8.76
C MET A 39 -5.52 8.21 -7.81
N ILE A 40 -6.12 7.12 -8.27
CA ILE A 40 -7.07 6.33 -7.49
C ILE A 40 -6.52 4.91 -7.39
N VAL A 41 -6.20 4.48 -6.18
CA VAL A 41 -5.72 3.14 -5.88
C VAL A 41 -6.83 2.36 -5.20
N CYS A 42 -7.24 1.25 -5.81
CA CYS A 42 -8.17 0.32 -5.19
C CYS A 42 -7.43 -0.60 -4.21
N GLU A 43 -7.68 -0.44 -2.92
CA GLU A 43 -7.20 -1.36 -1.88
C GLU A 43 -8.33 -2.22 -1.33
N HIS A 44 -8.01 -3.17 -0.45
CA HIS A 44 -9.00 -4.08 0.13
C HIS A 44 -10.10 -3.35 0.93
N HIS A 45 -9.76 -2.26 1.63
CA HIS A 45 -10.67 -1.54 2.53
C HIS A 45 -11.36 -0.32 1.88
N GLY A 46 -10.80 0.21 0.80
CA GLY A 46 -11.34 1.40 0.15
C GLY A 46 -10.51 1.86 -1.05
N PHE A 47 -10.93 2.96 -1.65
CA PHE A 47 -10.14 3.68 -2.63
C PHE A 47 -9.26 4.72 -1.94
N LYS A 48 -7.95 4.65 -2.13
CA LYS A 48 -7.04 5.74 -1.79
C LYS A 48 -6.98 6.72 -2.94
N ILE A 49 -7.15 7.99 -2.64
CA ILE A 49 -7.20 9.07 -3.62
C ILE A 49 -6.04 10.01 -3.32
N ALA A 50 -5.22 10.27 -4.34
CA ALA A 50 -4.22 11.32 -4.31
C ALA A 50 -4.54 12.37 -5.39
N VAL A 51 -4.30 13.63 -5.06
CA VAL A 51 -4.46 14.75 -5.99
C VAL A 51 -3.13 15.50 -6.05
N ASN A 52 -2.61 15.71 -7.26
CA ASN A 52 -1.31 16.36 -7.51
C ASN A 52 -0.17 15.72 -6.70
N GLY A 53 -0.15 14.37 -6.64
CA GLY A 53 0.86 13.58 -5.94
C GLY A 53 0.74 13.56 -4.41
N GLN A 54 -0.24 14.25 -3.82
CA GLN A 54 -0.45 14.29 -2.36
C GLN A 54 -1.67 13.45 -1.97
N HIS A 55 -1.56 12.71 -0.86
CA HIS A 55 -2.69 11.96 -0.33
C HIS A 55 -3.84 12.91 0.01
N TYR A 56 -5.02 12.65 -0.56
CA TYR A 56 -6.20 13.46 -0.37
C TYR A 56 -7.17 12.81 0.61
N ALA A 57 -7.59 11.58 0.31
CA ALA A 57 -8.60 10.89 1.10
C ALA A 57 -8.59 9.38 0.88
N VAL A 58 -9.21 8.67 1.82
CA VAL A 58 -9.65 7.29 1.66
C VAL A 58 -11.18 7.29 1.55
N PHE A 59 -11.73 6.60 0.56
CA PHE A 59 -13.17 6.35 0.44
C PHE A 59 -13.43 4.86 0.67
N GLU A 60 -14.03 4.52 1.80
CA GLU A 60 -14.28 3.13 2.18
C GLU A 60 -15.27 2.45 1.22
N HIS A 61 -15.05 1.16 0.97
CA HIS A 61 -15.92 0.40 0.07
C HIS A 61 -17.30 0.19 0.71
N ARG A 62 -18.31 0.87 0.17
CA ARG A 62 -19.73 0.65 0.51
C ARG A 62 -20.38 -0.46 -0.35
N ILE A 63 -19.73 -0.82 -1.45
CA ILE A 63 -20.12 -1.85 -2.41
C ILE A 63 -18.85 -2.66 -2.73
N PRO A 64 -18.92 -3.98 -2.96
CA PRO A 64 -17.76 -4.77 -3.35
C PRO A 64 -17.04 -4.19 -4.56
N HIS A 65 -15.74 -3.86 -4.41
CA HIS A 65 -14.95 -3.20 -5.44
C HIS A 65 -14.78 -4.05 -6.71
N ASN A 66 -14.88 -5.38 -6.59
CA ASN A 66 -14.84 -6.31 -7.71
C ASN A 66 -16.03 -6.17 -8.69
N ARG A 67 -17.06 -5.38 -8.35
CA ARG A 67 -18.17 -5.05 -9.25
C ARG A 67 -17.87 -3.86 -10.17
N VAL A 68 -16.80 -3.11 -9.91
CA VAL A 68 -16.40 -1.97 -10.74
C VAL A 68 -15.78 -2.50 -12.04
N SER A 69 -16.42 -2.19 -13.16
CA SER A 69 -16.01 -2.64 -14.51
C SER A 69 -15.77 -1.49 -15.48
N HIS A 70 -16.28 -0.30 -15.14
CA HIS A 70 -16.25 0.87 -16.01
C HIS A 70 -15.76 2.08 -15.22
N PHE A 71 -15.02 2.93 -15.90
CA PHE A 71 -14.59 4.23 -15.42
C PHE A 71 -15.18 5.30 -16.34
N ALA A 72 -15.71 6.36 -15.75
CA ALA A 72 -16.32 7.46 -16.49
C ALA A 72 -15.81 8.79 -15.92
N VAL A 73 -15.53 9.73 -16.82
CA VAL A 73 -15.22 11.12 -16.50
C VAL A 73 -16.19 11.97 -17.29
N ASP A 74 -16.81 12.92 -16.60
CA ASP A 74 -17.81 13.82 -17.15
C ASP A 74 -17.69 15.20 -16.51
N GLY A 75 -18.22 16.23 -17.18
CA GLY A 75 -18.19 17.63 -16.77
C GLY A 75 -17.14 18.49 -17.49
N ASP A 76 -16.90 19.68 -16.96
CA ASP A 76 -16.02 20.70 -17.55
C ASP A 76 -14.53 20.37 -17.35
N ILE A 77 -14.03 19.34 -18.03
CA ILE A 77 -12.64 18.89 -17.96
C ILE A 77 -12.10 18.49 -19.34
N THR A 78 -10.83 18.81 -19.59
CA THR A 78 -10.09 18.26 -20.74
C THR A 78 -9.21 17.11 -20.28
N LEU A 79 -9.50 15.90 -20.76
CA LEU A 79 -8.70 14.71 -20.48
C LEU A 79 -7.40 14.75 -21.29
N ARG A 80 -6.25 14.58 -20.62
CA ARG A 80 -4.94 14.48 -21.26
C ARG A 80 -4.48 13.03 -21.44
N SER A 81 -4.56 12.25 -20.37
CA SER A 81 -4.25 10.82 -20.38
C SER A 81 -5.06 10.10 -19.30
N ILE A 82 -5.23 8.79 -19.51
CA ILE A 82 -5.73 7.86 -18.51
C ILE A 82 -4.77 6.68 -18.54
N GLU A 83 -4.21 6.34 -17.38
CA GLU A 83 -3.25 5.25 -17.25
C GLU A 83 -3.79 4.24 -16.23
N TYR A 84 -3.79 2.97 -16.63
CA TYR A 84 -4.13 1.86 -15.75
C TYR A 84 -2.83 1.17 -15.35
N GLY A 85 -2.53 1.13 -14.05
CA GLY A 85 -1.33 0.50 -13.50
C GLY A 85 -1.62 -0.21 -12.18
N GLY A 86 -0.98 -1.36 -11.98
CA GLY A 86 -1.03 -2.08 -10.70
C GLY A 86 -0.05 -1.46 -9.70
N GLY A 87 -0.57 -0.93 -8.59
CA GLY A 87 0.25 -0.49 -7.47
C GLY A 87 1.22 -1.60 -7.04
N LEU A 88 2.49 -1.21 -6.82
CA LEU A 88 3.61 -2.00 -6.29
C LEU A 88 4.37 -2.94 -7.25
N LEU A 89 3.98 -3.12 -8.51
CA LEU A 89 4.71 -4.05 -9.41
C LEU A 89 5.27 -3.45 -10.71
N GLY A 90 4.97 -2.19 -11.04
CA GLY A 90 5.38 -1.62 -12.35
C GLY A 90 5.79 -0.15 -12.40
N GLY A 91 5.65 0.61 -11.31
CA GLY A 91 6.03 2.02 -11.26
C GLY A 91 6.63 2.33 -9.90
N GLY A 92 7.90 2.73 -9.88
CA GLY A 92 8.62 3.08 -8.66
C GLY A 92 7.97 4.29 -7.99
N MET A 93 7.21 4.05 -6.93
CA MET A 93 6.85 5.10 -5.99
C MET A 93 8.15 5.48 -5.26
N PRO A 94 8.60 6.76 -5.27
CA PRO A 94 9.71 7.17 -4.41
C PRO A 94 9.23 7.16 -2.95
N MET A 95 9.43 6.04 -2.27
CA MET A 95 9.17 5.93 -0.84
C MET A 95 10.29 6.66 -0.08
N SER A 96 10.07 7.93 0.27
CA SER A 96 10.94 8.64 1.21
C SER A 96 10.46 8.41 2.65
N GLY A 97 11.02 7.41 3.32
CA GLY A 97 10.83 7.19 4.76
C GLY A 97 10.73 5.72 5.19
N PRO A 98 11.10 5.38 6.43
CA PRO A 98 11.03 4.01 6.93
C PRO A 98 9.57 3.54 7.11
N MET A 99 9.23 2.35 6.59
CA MET A 99 7.90 1.76 6.77
C MET A 99 7.72 1.18 8.19
N PRO A 100 6.64 1.51 8.91
CA PRO A 100 6.26 0.81 10.13
C PRO A 100 5.45 -0.47 9.81
N MET A 101 5.79 -1.60 10.45
CA MET A 101 5.05 -2.87 10.35
C MET A 101 4.17 -3.07 11.60
N PRO A 102 2.83 -3.11 11.50
CA PRO A 102 1.97 -3.61 12.57
C PRO A 102 1.77 -5.12 12.42
N GLY A 103 2.10 -5.89 13.47
CA GLY A 103 1.77 -7.32 13.56
C GLY A 103 2.90 -8.24 13.08
N ALA A 104 3.71 -8.69 14.03
CA ALA A 104 4.72 -9.73 13.80
C ALA A 104 4.04 -11.05 13.39
N VAL A 105 4.37 -11.57 12.21
CA VAL A 105 4.12 -12.97 11.86
C VAL A 105 5.24 -13.82 12.46
N PRO A 106 4.99 -14.70 13.45
CA PRO A 106 6.05 -15.49 14.06
C PRO A 106 6.40 -16.69 13.19
N MET A 107 7.61 -16.72 12.61
CA MET A 107 8.22 -17.95 12.09
C MET A 107 9.04 -18.63 13.20
N PRO A 108 8.93 -19.96 13.41
CA PRO A 108 9.79 -20.66 14.35
C PRO A 108 11.26 -20.64 13.86
N GLY A 109 12.15 -19.99 14.62
CA GLY A 109 13.61 -20.04 14.40
C GLY A 109 14.31 -18.72 14.01
N ALA A 110 13.60 -17.59 13.91
CA ALA A 110 14.21 -16.29 13.63
C ALA A 110 14.22 -15.38 14.88
N MET A 111 15.35 -14.71 15.12
CA MET A 111 15.57 -13.81 16.27
C MET A 111 14.71 -12.53 16.13
N PRO A 112 14.23 -11.92 17.23
CA PRO A 112 13.42 -10.71 17.16
C PRO A 112 14.30 -9.50 16.79
N MET A 113 14.24 -9.07 15.54
CA MET A 113 14.89 -7.83 15.09
C MET A 113 14.06 -6.62 15.54
N GLY A 114 14.27 -6.19 16.78
CA GLY A 114 13.79 -4.90 17.28
C GLY A 114 14.62 -3.77 16.69
N GLY A 115 14.34 -3.38 15.45
CA GLY A 115 14.98 -2.23 14.80
C GLY A 115 14.50 -2.02 13.36
N PRO A 116 14.41 -0.77 12.88
CA PRO A 116 14.02 -0.47 11.49
C PRO A 116 15.06 -1.04 10.51
N MET A 117 14.59 -1.78 9.50
CA MET A 117 15.44 -2.35 8.46
C MET A 117 15.88 -1.28 7.45
N PRO A 118 17.18 -1.12 7.15
CA PRO A 118 17.65 -0.26 6.07
C PRO A 118 17.35 -0.91 4.71
N VAL A 119 16.66 -0.19 3.82
CA VAL A 119 16.36 -0.64 2.45
C VAL A 119 17.57 -0.33 1.56
N GLY A 120 18.20 -1.37 1.01
CA GLY A 120 19.38 -1.23 0.15
C GLY A 120 20.36 -2.41 0.20
N ALA A 121 20.19 -3.36 1.14
CA ALA A 121 20.92 -4.61 1.09
C ALA A 121 20.35 -5.51 -0.01
N SER A 122 21.13 -5.76 -1.05
CA SER A 122 20.91 -6.88 -1.96
C SER A 122 20.80 -8.17 -1.14
N MET A 123 19.67 -8.85 -1.20
CA MET A 123 19.54 -10.19 -0.62
C MET A 123 20.61 -11.10 -1.25
N PRO A 124 21.50 -11.74 -0.48
CA PRO A 124 22.44 -12.68 -1.06
C PRO A 124 21.67 -13.95 -1.45
N GLY A 125 21.54 -14.15 -2.75
CA GLY A 125 21.49 -15.46 -3.39
C GLY A 125 20.22 -16.28 -3.17
N TYR A 126 19.17 -16.00 -3.93
CA TYR A 126 18.24 -17.07 -4.31
C TYR A 126 18.76 -17.72 -5.59
N ASN A 127 19.54 -18.79 -5.45
CA ASN A 127 20.00 -19.61 -6.58
C ASN A 127 19.18 -20.91 -6.60
N PRO A 128 18.37 -21.20 -7.65
CA PRO A 128 17.45 -22.33 -7.68
C PRO A 128 18.12 -23.68 -8.04
N GLY A 129 19.39 -23.87 -7.67
CA GLY A 129 20.14 -25.08 -7.99
C GLY A 129 20.98 -25.57 -6.81
N TYR A 130 20.78 -26.85 -6.46
CA TYR A 130 21.60 -27.75 -5.63
C TYR A 130 21.13 -28.07 -4.19
N PRO A 131 21.33 -29.34 -3.75
CA PRO A 131 20.46 -30.02 -2.79
C PRO A 131 20.95 -29.94 -1.34
N VAL A 132 20.01 -30.16 -0.42
CA VAL A 132 20.20 -30.27 1.03
C VAL A 132 21.19 -31.39 1.36
N GLN A 133 22.35 -31.05 1.91
CA GLN A 133 23.19 -32.00 2.63
C GLN A 133 23.89 -31.28 3.78
N GLY A 134 23.49 -31.64 5.01
CA GLY A 134 24.03 -31.05 6.22
C GLY A 134 25.46 -31.46 6.49
N THR A 135 26.21 -30.58 7.15
CA THR A 135 27.38 -30.91 7.99
C THR A 135 27.80 -29.67 8.79
N MET A 136 27.51 -29.73 10.09
CA MET A 136 28.35 -29.32 11.24
C MET A 136 29.25 -28.07 11.10
N GLY A 137 28.87 -26.98 11.77
CA GLY A 137 29.77 -25.84 12.06
C GLY A 137 30.55 -26.03 13.38
N PRO A 138 31.84 -25.63 13.46
CA PRO A 138 32.65 -25.76 14.66
C PRO A 138 32.57 -24.51 15.57
N GLY A 139 32.54 -24.75 16.89
CA GLY A 139 33.07 -23.81 17.88
C GLY A 139 32.06 -23.10 18.78
N TYR A 140 31.63 -23.76 19.87
CA TYR A 140 31.14 -23.08 21.07
C TYR A 140 32.06 -23.43 22.26
N PRO A 141 32.34 -22.48 23.18
CA PRO A 141 33.14 -22.74 24.38
C PRO A 141 32.43 -23.73 25.30
N ARG A 142 33.18 -24.74 25.75
CA ARG A 142 32.69 -25.81 26.62
C ARG A 142 32.65 -25.33 28.07
N TYR A 143 31.47 -25.27 28.67
CA TYR A 143 31.32 -25.21 30.13
C TYR A 143 31.12 -26.63 30.69
N PRO A 144 31.67 -26.96 31.88
CA PRO A 144 31.71 -28.32 32.39
C PRO A 144 30.41 -28.67 33.11
N ALA A 145 29.81 -29.80 32.76
CA ALA A 145 28.82 -30.46 33.59
C ALA A 145 29.37 -31.83 33.97
N GLY A 146 29.71 -31.97 35.25
CA GLY A 146 30.03 -33.24 35.86
C GLY A 146 28.77 -34.10 36.08
N GLY A 147 29.02 -35.39 36.29
CA GLY A 147 28.20 -36.29 37.10
C GLY A 147 26.83 -36.69 36.54
N HIS A 148 26.67 -37.99 36.25
CA HIS A 148 25.93 -38.92 37.11
C HIS A 148 25.34 -40.12 36.32
N HIS A 149 25.87 -41.30 36.65
CA HIS A 149 25.26 -42.62 36.77
C HIS A 149 24.61 -43.33 35.57
N GLY A 150 25.06 -44.58 35.37
CA GLY A 150 24.52 -45.63 34.52
C GLY A 150 25.57 -46.68 34.26
#